data_AF-K1QVT4-F1
#
_entry.id   AF-K1QVT4-F1
#
_cell.length_a   1.000
_cell.length_b   1.000
_cell.length_c   1.000
_cell.angle_alpha   90.00
_cell.angle_beta   90.00
_cell.angle_gamma   90.00
#
_symmetry.space_group_name_H-M   'P 1'
#
loop_
_entity.id
_entity.type
_entity.pdbx_description
1 polymer ?
#
loop_
_entity_poly.entity_id
_entity_poly.type
_entity_poly.pdbx_seq_one_letter_code
_entity_poly.pdbx_strand_id
1 'polypeptide(L)'
;MSLKRLQEETGTKMSILGKGSMRDKAKEDELKKEGGKYAHLNEELHVLVEVYSEISDAYARLSHALSELAKFLSPVSIFLHIILKKL
;
A
#
# COMPACT_ATOMS: atom_id res chain seq x y z
N MET A 1 13.61 2.44 0.91
CA MET A 1 12.68 2.95 -0.12
C MET A 1 11.45 3.53 0.58
N SER A 2 10.97 4.71 0.20
CA SER A 2 9.70 5.26 0.73
C SER A 2 8.60 5.12 -0.33
N LEU A 3 7.32 5.12 0.09
CA LEU A 3 6.19 5.09 -0.86
C LEU A 3 6.20 6.28 -1.83
N LYS A 4 6.66 7.45 -1.38
CA LYS A 4 6.83 8.63 -2.24
C LYS A 4 7.82 8.37 -3.37
N ARG A 5 8.98 7.79 -3.04
CA ARG A 5 10.00 7.47 -4.03
C ARG A 5 9.53 6.41 -5.03
N LEU A 6 8.80 5.39 -4.57
CA LEU A 6 8.21 4.36 -5.45
C LEU A 6 7.21 4.98 -6.44
N GLN A 7 6.39 5.92 -6.00
CA GLN A 7 5.47 6.67 -6.88
C GLN A 7 6.22 7.48 -7.95
N GLU A 8 7.28 8.18 -7.56
CA GLU A 8 8.13 8.97 -8.48
C GLU A 8 8.82 8.08 -9.52
N GLU A 9 9.40 6.95 -9.10
CA GLU A 9 10.13 6.02 -9.98
C GLU A 9 9.19 5.30 -10.97
N THR A 10 7.96 5.00 -10.56
CA THR A 10 7.00 4.25 -11.38
C THR A 10 6.06 5.14 -12.19
N GLY A 11 6.03 6.45 -11.92
CA GLY A 11 5.09 7.38 -12.53
C GLY A 11 3.64 7.08 -12.18
N THR A 12 3.39 6.64 -10.95
CA THR A 12 2.07 6.26 -10.45
C THR A 12 1.72 7.00 -9.16
N LYS A 13 0.43 7.03 -8.81
CA LYS A 13 -0.07 7.53 -7.53
C LYS A 13 -0.56 6.33 -6.72
N MET A 14 -0.12 6.23 -5.47
CA MET A 14 -0.42 5.11 -4.58
C MET A 14 -1.02 5.61 -3.27
N SER A 15 -2.16 5.04 -2.87
CA SER A 15 -2.83 5.35 -1.61
C SER A 15 -3.04 4.07 -0.80
N ILE A 16 -2.71 4.10 0.50
CA ILE A 16 -3.02 3.01 1.43
C ILE A 16 -4.42 3.28 1.98
N LEU A 17 -5.37 2.40 1.68
CA LEU A 17 -6.79 2.52 1.99
C LEU A 17 -7.28 1.24 2.70
N GLY A 18 -8.57 1.17 3.03
CA GLY A 18 -9.11 0.06 3.80
C GLY A 18 -9.03 0.24 5.32
N LYS A 19 -9.60 -0.72 6.04
CA LYS A 19 -9.56 -0.82 7.50
C LYS A 19 -8.13 -1.02 8.01
N GLY A 20 -7.72 -0.24 9.01
CA GLY A 20 -6.38 -0.25 9.60
C GLY A 20 -5.36 0.58 8.82
N SER A 21 -5.78 1.33 7.80
CA SER A 21 -4.90 2.23 7.04
C SER A 21 -4.52 3.48 7.84
N MET A 22 -5.26 3.83 8.88
CA MET A 22 -4.94 4.96 9.74
C MET A 22 -4.14 4.51 10.97
N ARG A 23 -3.15 5.33 11.37
CA ARG A 23 -2.35 5.08 12.57
C ARG A 23 -3.19 5.21 13.85
N ASP A 24 -4.10 6.18 13.88
CA ASP A 24 -5.02 6.39 15.00
C ASP A 24 -6.32 5.63 14.76
N LYS A 25 -6.49 4.54 15.50
CA LYS A 25 -7.65 3.65 15.39
C LYS A 25 -8.94 4.28 15.90
N ALA A 26 -8.86 5.11 16.94
CA ALA A 26 -10.05 5.77 17.49
C ALA A 26 -10.63 6.74 16.46
N LYS A 27 -9.73 7.54 15.84
CA LYS A 27 -10.11 8.43 14.74
C LYS A 27 -10.63 7.67 13.52
N GLU A 28 -10.06 6.51 13.20
CA GLU A 28 -10.54 5.67 12.10
C GLU A 28 -12.00 5.22 12.30
N ASP A 29 -12.34 4.74 13.51
CA ASP A 29 -13.67 4.25 13.85
C ASP A 29 -14.74 5.36 13.84
N GLU A 30 -14.34 6.60 14.11
CA GLU A 30 -15.20 7.79 13.98
C GLU A 30 -15.45 8.13 12.50
N LEU A 31 -14.38 8.31 11.73
CA LEU A 31 -14.46 8.75 10.32
C LEU A 31 -15.14 7.72 9.42
N LYS A 32 -15.00 6.43 9.74
CA LYS A 32 -15.67 5.34 9.01
C LYS A 32 -17.19 5.50 8.97
N LYS A 33 -17.79 6.14 9.97
CA LYS A 33 -19.24 6.41 10.05
C LYS A 33 -19.67 7.59 9.19
N GLU A 34 -18.76 8.52 8.88
CA GLU A 34 -19.06 9.71 8.07
C GLU A 34 -19.26 9.38 6.59
N GLY A 35 -18.63 8.30 6.09
CA GLY A 35 -18.71 7.92 4.69
C GLY A 35 -18.00 8.91 3.75
N GLY A 36 -18.46 9.00 2.50
CA GLY A 36 -17.86 9.88 1.48
C GLY A 36 -16.40 9.55 1.22
N LYS A 37 -15.49 10.51 1.44
CA LYS A 37 -14.04 10.30 1.26
C LYS A 37 -13.45 9.24 2.19
N TYR A 38 -14.15 8.86 3.26
CA TYR A 38 -13.76 7.82 4.22
C TYR A 38 -14.46 6.47 4.00
N ALA A 39 -15.27 6.35 2.92
CA ALA A 39 -16.00 5.11 2.64
C ALA A 39 -15.09 3.88 2.56
N HIS A 40 -13.86 4.07 2.06
CA HIS A 40 -12.83 3.04 1.96
C HIS A 40 -12.46 2.38 3.30
N LEU A 41 -12.72 3.02 4.46
CA LEU A 41 -12.46 2.41 5.78
C LEU A 41 -13.39 1.21 6.08
N ASN A 42 -14.41 0.98 5.25
CA ASN A 42 -15.25 -0.20 5.29
C ASN A 42 -14.67 -1.39 4.49
N GLU A 43 -13.67 -1.16 3.65
CA GLU A 43 -13.05 -2.17 2.80
C GLU A 43 -11.86 -2.85 3.52
N GLU A 44 -11.40 -3.98 2.98
CA GLU A 44 -10.17 -4.62 3.46
C GLU A 44 -8.94 -3.73 3.21
N LEU A 45 -7.89 -3.86 4.04
CA LEU A 45 -6.64 -3.10 3.87
C LEU A 45 -6.06 -3.36 2.48
N HIS A 46 -5.89 -2.31 1.68
CA HIS A 46 -5.39 -2.43 0.31
C HIS A 46 -4.59 -1.20 -0.12
N VAL A 47 -3.89 -1.32 -1.25
CA VAL A 47 -3.19 -0.21 -1.91
C VAL A 47 -3.91 0.09 -3.21
N LEU A 48 -4.42 1.31 -3.35
CA LEU A 48 -4.94 1.83 -4.61
C LEU A 48 -3.77 2.37 -5.45
N VAL A 49 -3.60 1.84 -6.66
CA VAL A 49 -2.59 2.29 -7.63
C VAL A 49 -3.30 2.96 -8.80
N GLU A 50 -3.00 4.23 -9.04
CA GLU A 50 -3.57 5.04 -10.10
C GLU A 50 -2.46 5.49 -11.07
N VAL A 51 -2.75 5.49 -12.36
CA VAL A 51 -1.82 5.96 -13.40
C VAL A 51 -2.51 7.00 -14.27
N TYR A 52 -1.87 8.14 -14.44
CA TYR A 52 -2.35 9.23 -15.29
C TYR A 52 -1.35 9.40 -16.45
N SER A 53 -1.65 8.77 -17.59
CA SER A 53 -0.90 8.91 -18.83
C SER A 53 -1.75 8.50 -20.04
N GLU A 54 -1.19 8.63 -21.24
CA GLU A 54 -1.73 8.02 -22.45
C GLU A 54 -1.85 6.49 -22.30
N ILE A 55 -2.82 5.91 -23.01
CA ILE A 55 -3.18 4.49 -22.89
C ILE A 55 -2.00 3.56 -23.18
N SER A 56 -1.16 3.92 -24.17
CA SER A 56 0.03 3.13 -24.54
C SER A 56 1.01 2.93 -23.39
N ASP A 57 1.14 3.94 -22.54
CA ASP A 57 2.12 3.98 -21.47
C ASP A 57 1.53 3.55 -20.12
N ALA A 58 0.21 3.69 -19.95
CA ALA A 58 -0.47 3.46 -18.69
C ALA A 58 -0.30 2.00 -18.23
N TYR A 59 -0.50 1.05 -19.13
CA TYR A 59 -0.34 -0.38 -18.83
C TYR A 59 1.10 -0.75 -18.49
N ALA A 60 2.07 -0.17 -19.20
CA ALA A 60 3.50 -0.41 -18.92
C ALA A 60 3.89 0.13 -17.54
N ARG A 61 3.47 1.35 -17.20
CA ARG A 61 3.71 1.96 -15.87
C ARG A 61 3.02 1.18 -14.76
N LEU A 62 1.77 0.77 -14.97
CA LEU A 62 1.03 -0.03 -14.00
C LEU A 62 1.72 -1.38 -13.77
N SER A 63 2.13 -2.07 -14.83
CA SER A 63 2.84 -3.35 -14.73
C SER A 63 4.16 -3.21 -13.97
N HIS A 64 4.93 -2.16 -14.24
CA HIS A 64 6.16 -1.85 -13.51
C HIS A 64 5.84 -1.59 -12.03
N ALA A 65 4.86 -0.73 -11.75
CA ALA A 65 4.47 -0.35 -10.40
C ALA A 65 4.05 -1.54 -9.54
N LEU A 66 3.25 -2.45 -10.10
CA LEU A 66 2.81 -3.67 -9.42
C LEU A 66 4.00 -4.60 -9.10
N SER A 67 4.95 -4.73 -10.03
CA SER A 67 6.15 -5.56 -9.85
C SER A 67 7.04 -5.03 -8.71
N GLU A 68 7.22 -3.71 -8.62
CA GLU A 68 7.98 -3.09 -7.54
C GLU A 68 7.22 -3.12 -6.22
N LEU A 69 5.90 -2.88 -6.23
CA LEU A 69 5.06 -2.90 -5.03
C LEU A 69 5.01 -4.30 -4.39
N ALA A 70 4.97 -5.37 -5.19
CA ALA A 70 4.94 -6.75 -4.72
C ALA A 70 6.09 -7.09 -3.76
N LYS A 71 7.26 -6.46 -3.94
CA LYS A 71 8.44 -6.64 -3.06
C LYS A 71 8.20 -6.17 -1.62
N PHE A 72 7.23 -5.29 -1.41
CA PHE A 72 6.85 -4.75 -0.10
C PHE A 72 5.67 -5.48 0.53
N LEU A 73 4.86 -6.17 -0.28
CA LEU A 73 3.65 -6.88 0.19
C LEU A 73 3.96 -8.29 0.70
N SER A 74 5.08 -8.88 0.28
CA SER A 74 5.57 -10.10 0.91
C SER A 74 6.29 -9.73 2.22
N PRO A 75 5.89 -10.28 3.38
CA PRO A 75 6.69 -10.15 4.57
C PRO A 75 8.07 -10.75 4.27
N VAL A 76 9.12 -9.98 4.48
CA VAL A 76 10.48 -10.51 4.47
C VAL A 76 10.55 -11.44 5.67
N SER A 77 10.40 -12.75 5.44
CA SER A 77 10.32 -13.74 6.52
C SER A 77 11.50 -13.58 7.47
N ILE A 78 11.14 -13.22 8.70
CA ILE A 78 11.97 -13.21 9.89
C ILE A 78 12.32 -14.66 10.24
N PHE A 79 13.53 -15.11 9.90
CA PHE A 79 14.12 -16.33 10.50
C PHE A 79 15.66 -16.30 10.53
N LEU A 80 16.26 -15.28 11.16
CA LEU A 80 17.67 -15.34 11.62
C LEU A 80 17.83 -15.14 13.14
N HIS A 81 16.75 -14.91 13.89
CA HIS A 81 16.81 -14.63 15.33
C HIS A 81 16.41 -15.81 16.26
N ILE A 82 16.16 -17.02 15.73
CA ILE A 82 15.74 -18.18 16.54
C ILE A 82 16.84 -19.25 16.72
N ILE A 83 17.93 -19.25 15.95
CA ILE A 83 18.97 -20.29 16.06
C ILE A 83 20.06 -19.99 17.12
N LEU A 84 20.16 -18.78 17.68
CA LEU A 84 21.23 -18.44 18.66
C LEU A 84 20.79 -18.32 20.13
N LYS A 85 19.53 -18.66 20.47
CA LYS A 85 19.07 -18.71 21.88
C LYS A 85 18.82 -20.12 22.40
N LYS A 86 19.43 -21.15 21.79
CA LYS A 86 19.35 -22.55 22.24
C LYS A 86 20.62 -23.36 21.93
N LEU A 87 21.78 -22.77 22.15
CA LEU A 87 23.04 -23.49 22.39
C LEU A 87 23.65 -22.95 23.68
#